data_AF-A0A7V7D1L6-F1
#
_entry.id   AF-A0A7V7D1L6-F1
#
_cell.length_a   1.000
_cell.length_b   1.000
_cell.length_c   1.000
_cell.angle_alpha   90.00
_cell.angle_beta   90.00
_cell.angle_gamma   90.00
#
_symmetry.space_group_name_H-M   'P 1'
#
loop_
_entity.id
_entity.type
_entity.pdbx_description
1 polymer ?
#
loop_
_entity_poly.entity_id
_entity_poly.type
_entity_poly.pdbx_seq_one_letter_code
_entity_poly.pdbx_strand_id
1 'polypeptide(L)' 'MKETAQLIVDGKTYELPIVTGSEGERAIDITRLRQDTGFITLDSG' A
#
# COMPACT_ATOMS: atom_id res chain seq x y z
N MET A 1 -5.50 16.99 0.71
CA MET A 1 -5.49 15.81 1.59
C MET A 1 -4.66 14.74 0.92
N LYS A 2 -3.88 13.96 1.67
CA LYS A 2 -3.11 12.85 1.12
C LYS A 2 -4.07 11.67 0.92
N GLU A 3 -4.20 11.15 -0.31
CA GLU A 3 -5.05 9.98 -0.57
C GLU A 3 -4.41 8.73 0.02
N THR A 4 -5.23 7.85 0.60
CA THR A 4 -4.80 6.59 1.21
C THR A 4 -5.71 5.45 0.80
N ALA A 5 -5.14 4.25 0.68
CA ALA A 5 -5.86 2.98 0.56
C ALA A 5 -5.88 2.29 1.93
N GLN A 6 -6.92 1.51 2.20
CA GLN A 6 -7.01 0.70 3.41
C GLN A 6 -6.66 -0.76 3.11
N LEU A 7 -5.69 -1.30 3.85
CA LEU A 7 -5.41 -2.73 3.90
C LEU A 7 -5.98 -3.28 5.22
N ILE A 8 -6.95 -4.18 5.11
CA ILE A 8 -7.57 -4.85 6.27
C ILE A 8 -7.16 -6.31 6.27
N VAL A 9 -6.39 -6.72 7.27
CA VAL A 9 -5.83 -8.08 7.38
C VAL A 9 -5.60 -8.40 8.86
N ASP A 10 -5.87 -9.65 9.25
CA ASP A 10 -5.80 -10.12 10.65
C ASP A 10 -6.57 -9.21 11.65
N GLY A 11 -7.71 -8.66 11.20
CA GLY A 11 -8.55 -7.77 12.01
C GLY A 11 -7.95 -6.39 12.28
N LYS A 12 -6.84 -6.03 11.62
CA LYS A 12 -6.21 -4.71 11.71
C LYS A 12 -6.39 -3.94 10.40
N THR A 13 -6.52 -2.62 10.54
CA THR A 13 -6.60 -1.68 9.40
C THR A 13 -5.30 -0.89 9.31
N TYR A 14 -4.71 -0.86 8.13
CA TYR A 14 -3.52 -0.08 7.80
C TYR A 14 -3.85 0.92 6.70
N GLU A 15 -3.36 2.15 6.83
CA GLU A 15 -3.46 3.15 5.78
C GLU A 15 -2.16 3.22 4.99
N LEU A 16 -2.26 2.97 3.69
CA LEU A 16 -1.14 3.03 2.75
C LEU A 16 -1.32 4.23 1.83
N PRO A 17 -0.31 5.09 1.64
CA PRO A 17 -0.43 6.24 0.75
C PRO A 17 -0.73 5.82 -0.69
N ILE A 18 -1.56 6.58 -1.37
CA ILE A 18 -1.73 6.50 -2.82
C ILE A 18 -0.85 7.58 -3.46
N VAL A 19 -0.07 7.17 -4.45
CA VAL A 19 0.77 8.06 -5.27
C VAL A 19 0.34 7.95 -6.72
N THR A 20 0.55 9.03 -7.48
CA THR A 20 0.31 9.05 -8.93
C THR A 20 1.65 9.13 -9.64
N GLY A 21 1.91 8.16 -10.52
CA GLY A 21 3.10 8.11 -11.35
C GLY A 21 3.06 9.08 -12.53
N SER A 22 4.16 9.19 -13.25
CA SER A 22 4.31 10.16 -14.34
C SER A 22 3.42 9.86 -15.55
N GLU A 23 2.94 8.63 -15.70
CA GLU A 23 2.01 8.23 -16.75
C GLU A 23 0.54 8.29 -16.28
N GLY A 24 0.29 8.81 -15.06
CA GLY A 24 -1.04 8.95 -14.48
C GLY A 24 -1.54 7.69 -13.77
N GLU A 25 -0.71 6.66 -13.67
CA GLU A 25 -0.99 5.43 -12.94
C GLU A 25 -1.07 5.70 -11.43
N ARG A 26 -2.06 5.11 -10.76
CA ARG A 26 -2.16 5.16 -9.30
C ARG A 26 -1.46 3.95 -8.71
N ALA A 27 -0.55 4.18 -7.77
CA ALA A 27 0.17 3.14 -7.05
C ALA A 27 -0.05 3.29 -5.55
N ILE A 28 0.00 2.15 -4.84
CA ILE A 28 -0.01 2.11 -3.38
C ILE A 28 1.43 2.09 -2.92
N ASP A 29 1.84 3.06 -2.11
CA ASP A 29 3.18 3.09 -1.52
C ASP A 29 3.28 2.04 -0.41
N ILE A 30 3.99 0.94 -0.73
CA ILE A 30 4.22 -0.20 0.16
C ILE A 30 5.57 -0.11 0.91
N THR A 31 6.26 1.03 0.89
CA THR A 31 7.61 1.18 1.50
C THR A 31 7.65 0.71 2.95
N ARG A 32 6.55 0.89 3.69
CA ARG A 32 6.41 0.49 5.10
C ARG A 32 5.65 -0.81 5.34
N LEU A 33 5.09 -1.43 4.30
CA LEU A 33 4.19 -2.59 4.42
C LEU A 33 4.80 -3.69 5.29
N ARG A 34 6.00 -4.16 4.97
CA ARG A 34 6.65 -5.25 5.71
C ARG A 34 6.99 -4.86 7.15
N GLN A 35 7.41 -3.62 7.39
CA GLN A 35 7.74 -3.15 8.74
C GLN A 35 6.49 -3.06 9.62
N ASP A 36 5.39 -2.55 9.07
CA ASP A 36 4.16 -2.28 9.83
C ASP A 36 3.28 -3.52 9.98
N THR A 37 3.33 -4.45 9.01
CA THR A 37 2.42 -5.62 8.96
C THR A 37 3.12 -6.97 9.04
N GLY A 38 4.41 -7.06 8.70
CA GLY A 38 5.11 -8.33 8.47
C GLY A 38 4.83 -8.99 7.11
N PHE A 39 3.86 -8.50 6.34
CA PHE A 39 3.53 -9.03 5.01
C PHE A 39 4.48 -8.52 3.92
N ILE A 40 4.62 -9.31 2.87
CA ILE A 40 5.29 -8.94 1.62
C ILE A 40 4.27 -8.98 0.48
N THR A 41 4.57 -8.27 -0.60
CA THR A 41 3.87 -8.50 -1.86
C THR A 41 4.40 -9.77 -2.50
N LEU A 42 3.53 -10.53 -3.17
CA LEU A 42 3.89 -11.60 -4.08
C LEU A 42 3.35 -11.21 -5.45
N ASP A 43 4.23 -10.94 -6.39
CA ASP A 43 3.88 -10.60 -7.75
C ASP A 43 4.71 -11.49 -8.68
N SER A 44 4.06 -12.48 -9.28
CA SER A 44 4.71 -13.50 -10.11
C SER A 44 4.65 -13.17 -11.61
N GLY A 45 4.39 -11.91 -11.96
CA GLY A 45 4.23 -11.39 -13.33
C GLY A 45 5.19 -10.27 -13.65
#